data_AF-A0A9X0AP32-F1
#
_entry.id   AF-A0A9X0AP32-F1
#
_cell.length_a   1.000
_cell.length_b   1.000
_cell.length_c   1.000
_cell.angle_alpha   90.00
_cell.angle_beta   90.00
_cell.angle_gamma   90.00
#
_symmetry.space_group_name_H-M   'P 1'
#
loop_
_entity.id
_entity.type
_entity.pdbx_description
1 polymer ?
#
loop_
_entity_poly.entity_id
_entity_poly.type
_entity_poly.pdbx_seq_one_letter_code
_entity_poly.pdbx_strand_id
1 'polypeptide(L)'
;MSSRHVSQLRKWMLASPPIEWGIDKLRELLIGALRQGPIPQHVAFVMDGNRRFARSHKIETVEGHNLGFEALARILEVCYKSGVKVVTVYAFSIENFKRSKYEVDALMEMAKVKLVQLAQHGDLLDRYGASVRVLGQRNLVKDDVLEAIDRAVEMTKNNGDCALNICFPYTSRDEITTAIKTTVENYSKPTYTQQRPFSQTRITQKLKSRNVNSVSNPTIRESSPTPSNRSEPDESVSSSTTLNPESSPTSSPEAGVFPDPELISVDTLAENLFTAGDPPLDLLIRTSGVNRLSDFMLWQCHEDTEIVFLDCLWPEFDLWQFLPVLVEWQWKQKHVEEKAQGNGTKASNIRSR
;
A
#
# COMPACT_ATOMS: atom_id res chain seq x y z
N MET A 1 -49.19 -2.55 25.04
CA MET A 1 -49.59 -1.92 23.76
C MET A 1 -49.04 -0.50 23.52
N SER A 2 -48.44 0.17 24.51
CA SER A 2 -47.91 1.54 24.35
C SER A 2 -46.52 1.63 23.68
N SER A 3 -45.60 0.67 23.91
CA SER A 3 -44.21 0.80 23.40
C SER A 3 -44.06 0.64 21.87
N ARG A 4 -44.92 -0.15 21.22
CA ARG A 4 -44.86 -0.35 19.75
C ARG A 4 -45.25 0.91 18.99
N HIS A 5 -46.31 1.60 19.40
CA HIS A 5 -46.75 2.85 18.78
C HIS A 5 -45.74 3.99 18.98
N VAL A 6 -45.12 4.09 20.17
CA VAL A 6 -44.04 5.06 20.42
C VAL A 6 -42.81 4.77 19.55
N SER A 7 -42.47 3.49 19.34
CA SER A 7 -41.36 3.10 18.45
C SER A 7 -41.65 3.39 16.97
N GLN A 8 -42.88 3.18 16.52
CA GLN A 8 -43.32 3.46 15.15
C GLN A 8 -43.40 4.97 14.89
N LEU A 9 -43.90 5.74 15.86
CA LEU A 9 -43.93 7.20 15.79
C LEU A 9 -42.51 7.79 15.81
N ARG A 10 -41.60 7.24 16.63
CA ARG A 10 -40.18 7.63 16.61
C ARG A 10 -39.52 7.31 15.27
N LYS A 11 -39.74 6.12 14.72
CA LYS A 11 -39.22 5.74 13.39
C LYS A 11 -39.77 6.65 12.30
N TRP A 12 -41.06 6.96 12.35
CA TRP A 12 -41.70 7.86 11.40
C TRP A 12 -41.20 9.31 11.51
N MET A 13 -41.00 9.82 12.73
CA MET A 13 -40.40 11.13 12.94
C MET A 13 -38.93 11.17 12.48
N LEU A 14 -38.13 10.16 12.81
CA LEU A 14 -36.74 10.07 12.36
C LEU A 14 -36.61 9.95 10.84
N ALA A 15 -37.62 9.36 10.18
CA ALA A 15 -37.73 9.28 8.73
C ALA A 15 -38.41 10.51 8.09
N SER A 16 -38.66 11.59 8.85
CA SER A 16 -39.18 12.81 8.26
C SER A 16 -38.06 13.55 7.52
N PRO A 17 -38.32 14.10 6.31
CA PRO A 17 -37.28 14.75 5.50
C PRO A 17 -36.47 15.83 6.22
N PRO A 18 -37.04 16.68 7.10
CA PRO A 18 -36.25 17.66 7.85
C PRO A 18 -35.30 17.04 8.89
N ILE A 19 -35.72 15.95 9.55
CA ILE A 19 -34.89 15.27 10.55
C ILE A 19 -33.77 14.50 9.85
N GLU A 20 -34.09 13.80 8.75
CA GLU A 20 -33.10 13.12 7.91
C GLU A 20 -32.04 14.11 7.40
N TRP A 21 -32.46 15.25 6.86
CA TRP A 21 -31.55 16.34 6.48
C TRP A 21 -30.69 16.84 7.65
N GLY A 22 -31.28 16.98 8.84
CA GLY A 22 -30.56 17.40 10.04
C GLY A 22 -29.49 16.40 10.49
N ILE A 23 -29.81 15.10 10.42
CA ILE A 23 -28.88 14.01 10.73
C ILE A 23 -27.74 14.00 9.72
N ASP A 24 -28.03 14.15 8.42
CA ASP A 24 -27.01 14.21 7.38
C ASP A 24 -26.07 15.40 7.56
N LYS A 25 -26.60 16.58 7.91
CA LYS A 25 -25.78 17.76 8.21
C LYS A 25 -24.91 17.57 9.43
N LEU A 26 -25.43 16.94 10.49
CA LEU A 26 -24.64 16.59 11.66
C LEU A 26 -23.51 15.62 11.29
N ARG A 27 -23.80 14.60 10.48
CA ARG A 27 -22.81 13.65 9.99
C ARG A 27 -21.72 14.33 9.16
N GLU A 28 -22.08 15.23 8.24
CA GLU A 28 -21.10 16.02 7.48
C GLU A 28 -20.21 16.88 8.39
N LEU A 29 -20.81 17.52 9.40
CA LEU A 29 -20.08 18.32 10.38
C LEU A 29 -19.08 17.46 11.16
N LEU A 30 -19.49 16.28 11.64
CA LEU A 30 -18.63 15.37 12.40
C LEU A 30 -17.46 14.86 11.56
N ILE A 31 -17.71 14.47 10.30
CA ILE A 31 -16.65 14.05 9.37
C ILE A 31 -15.69 15.21 9.07
N GLY A 32 -16.23 16.42 8.88
CA GLY A 32 -15.43 17.63 8.69
C GLY A 32 -14.57 17.98 9.90
N ALA A 33 -15.09 17.74 11.12
CA ALA A 33 -14.36 17.94 12.36
C ALA A 33 -13.24 16.92 12.55
N LEU A 34 -13.48 15.64 12.24
CA LEU A 34 -12.44 14.60 12.25
C LEU A 34 -11.25 15.01 11.38
N ARG A 35 -11.50 15.54 10.19
CA ARG A 35 -10.45 15.95 9.24
C ARG A 35 -9.55 17.08 9.74
N GLN A 36 -9.89 17.78 10.83
CA GLN A 36 -9.02 18.79 11.44
C GLN A 36 -7.89 18.19 12.28
N GLY A 37 -8.00 16.92 12.68
CA GLY A 37 -6.95 16.17 13.37
C GLY A 37 -6.13 15.30 12.42
N PRO A 38 -5.15 14.53 12.93
CA PRO A 38 -4.48 13.51 12.15
C PRO A 38 -5.50 12.46 11.67
N ILE A 39 -5.35 11.89 10.48
CA ILE A 39 -6.28 10.89 9.95
C ILE A 39 -5.47 9.67 9.51
N PRO A 40 -5.92 8.44 9.83
CA PRO A 40 -5.24 7.25 9.36
C PRO A 40 -5.23 7.24 7.82
N GLN A 41 -4.06 7.05 7.23
CA GLN A 41 -3.89 6.98 5.78
C GLN A 41 -4.31 5.63 5.24
N HIS A 42 -4.19 4.56 6.04
CA HIS A 42 -4.63 3.21 5.67
C HIS A 42 -5.46 2.56 6.78
N VAL A 43 -6.69 2.17 6.45
CA VAL A 43 -7.59 1.45 7.38
C VAL A 43 -7.98 0.10 6.80
N ALA A 44 -7.86 -0.97 7.58
CA ALA A 44 -8.27 -2.32 7.21
C ALA A 44 -9.49 -2.80 8.01
N PHE A 45 -10.42 -3.52 7.35
CA PHE A 45 -11.63 -4.04 7.97
C PHE A 45 -11.77 -5.56 7.79
N VAL A 46 -11.95 -6.26 8.91
CA VAL A 46 -12.46 -7.63 8.95
C VAL A 46 -13.97 -7.56 9.19
N MET A 47 -14.73 -7.67 8.09
CA MET A 47 -16.18 -7.50 8.02
C MET A 47 -16.95 -8.74 8.53
N ASP A 48 -16.76 -9.11 9.80
CA ASP A 48 -17.34 -10.31 10.40
C ASP A 48 -18.75 -10.04 10.99
N GLY A 49 -19.58 -11.09 11.05
CA GLY A 49 -20.90 -11.04 11.68
C GLY A 49 -22.09 -11.13 10.74
N ASN A 50 -21.93 -11.07 9.41
CA ASN A 50 -23.04 -11.08 8.44
C ASN A 50 -24.02 -12.25 8.63
N ARG A 51 -23.51 -13.49 8.78
CA ARG A 51 -24.34 -14.68 9.01
C ARG A 51 -25.05 -14.67 10.37
N ARG A 52 -24.39 -14.12 11.41
CA ARG A 52 -24.99 -13.99 12.76
C ARG A 52 -26.08 -12.94 12.77
N PHE A 53 -25.87 -11.85 12.04
CA PHE A 53 -26.87 -10.81 11.83
C PHE A 53 -28.11 -11.38 11.14
N ALA A 54 -27.91 -12.12 10.04
CA ALA A 54 -29.01 -12.77 9.33
C ALA A 54 -29.85 -13.69 10.22
N ARG A 55 -29.20 -14.55 11.01
CA ARG A 55 -29.87 -15.48 11.94
C ARG A 55 -30.64 -14.78 13.04
N SER A 56 -30.05 -13.74 13.66
CA SER A 56 -30.70 -12.99 14.74
C SER A 56 -31.91 -12.19 14.25
N HIS A 57 -31.87 -11.72 13.00
CA HIS A 57 -32.96 -10.97 12.36
C HIS A 57 -33.94 -11.84 11.57
N LYS A 58 -33.74 -13.16 11.55
CA LYS A 58 -34.57 -14.15 10.82
C LYS A 58 -34.69 -13.85 9.33
N ILE A 59 -33.61 -13.39 8.73
CA ILE A 59 -33.48 -13.17 7.28
C ILE A 59 -32.53 -14.21 6.68
N GLU A 60 -32.55 -14.32 5.35
CA GLU A 60 -31.64 -15.23 4.65
C GLU A 60 -30.18 -14.80 4.80
N THR A 61 -29.27 -15.77 4.72
CA THR A 61 -27.83 -15.51 4.87
C THR A 61 -27.31 -14.57 3.79
N VAL A 62 -27.78 -14.76 2.54
CA VAL A 62 -27.43 -13.90 1.41
C VAL A 62 -27.84 -12.46 1.68
N GLU A 63 -29.01 -12.24 2.26
CA GLU A 63 -29.49 -10.90 2.60
C GLU A 63 -28.64 -10.23 3.70
N GLY A 64 -28.20 -11.00 4.70
CA GLY A 64 -27.22 -10.49 5.67
C GLY A 64 -25.92 -10.04 5.03
N HIS A 65 -25.47 -10.69 3.94
CA HIS A 65 -24.30 -10.24 3.20
C HIS A 65 -24.59 -9.01 2.32
N ASN A 66 -25.78 -8.88 1.73
CA ASN A 66 -26.20 -7.67 1.03
C ASN A 66 -26.18 -6.45 1.94
N LEU A 67 -26.75 -6.56 3.14
CA LEU A 67 -26.70 -5.50 4.16
C LEU A 67 -25.27 -5.21 4.61
N GLY A 68 -24.40 -6.23 4.66
CA GLY A 68 -22.98 -6.04 4.88
C GLY A 68 -22.30 -5.23 3.78
N PHE A 69 -22.68 -5.43 2.52
CA PHE A 69 -22.17 -4.62 1.42
C PHE A 69 -22.65 -3.15 1.50
N GLU A 70 -23.89 -2.91 1.92
CA GLU A 70 -24.38 -1.55 2.17
C GLU A 70 -23.62 -0.87 3.32
N ALA A 71 -23.31 -1.61 4.39
CA ALA A 71 -22.47 -1.12 5.47
C ALA A 71 -21.07 -0.73 4.97
N LEU A 72 -20.47 -1.55 4.10
CA LEU A 72 -19.20 -1.22 3.45
C LEU A 72 -19.28 0.11 2.69
N ALA A 73 -20.30 0.30 1.85
CA ALA A 73 -20.46 1.54 1.10
C ALA A 73 -20.56 2.78 2.02
N ARG A 74 -21.29 2.67 3.14
CA ARG A 74 -21.39 3.75 4.14
C ARG A 74 -20.05 4.05 4.81
N ILE A 75 -19.28 3.03 5.18
CA ILE A 75 -17.99 3.20 5.85
C ILE A 75 -16.92 3.75 4.90
N LEU A 76 -16.89 3.28 3.65
CA LEU A 76 -16.01 3.84 2.61
C LEU A 76 -16.25 5.33 2.40
N GLU A 77 -17.52 5.76 2.38
CA GLU A 77 -17.83 7.18 2.33
C GLU A 77 -17.23 7.96 3.50
N VAL A 78 -17.35 7.44 4.73
CA VAL A 78 -16.77 8.07 5.92
C VAL A 78 -15.25 8.13 5.81
N CYS A 79 -14.58 7.03 5.44
CA CYS A 79 -13.14 6.95 5.27
C CYS A 79 -12.62 8.01 4.28
N TYR A 80 -13.14 7.99 3.05
CA TYR A 80 -12.63 8.88 2.00
C TYR A 80 -12.97 10.35 2.26
N LYS A 81 -14.17 10.67 2.79
CA LYS A 81 -14.50 12.05 3.18
C LYS A 81 -13.62 12.57 4.32
N SER A 82 -13.23 11.69 5.24
CA SER A 82 -12.32 12.04 6.35
C SER A 82 -10.88 12.26 5.87
N GLY A 83 -10.50 11.69 4.72
CA GLY A 83 -9.17 11.83 4.12
C GLY A 83 -8.30 10.57 4.15
N VAL A 84 -8.88 9.40 4.47
CA VAL A 84 -8.20 8.10 4.36
C VAL A 84 -7.84 7.85 2.89
N LYS A 85 -6.62 7.41 2.61
CA LYS A 85 -6.13 7.16 1.25
C LYS A 85 -6.40 5.73 0.80
N VAL A 86 -6.16 4.75 1.67
CA VAL A 86 -6.32 3.34 1.36
C VAL A 86 -7.26 2.67 2.35
N VAL A 87 -8.26 1.97 1.83
CA VAL A 87 -9.13 1.10 2.61
C VAL A 87 -8.93 -0.34 2.15
N THR A 88 -8.60 -1.24 3.07
CA THR A 88 -8.44 -2.68 2.77
C THR A 88 -9.54 -3.49 3.45
N VAL A 89 -10.22 -4.37 2.72
CA VAL A 89 -11.34 -5.16 3.25
C VAL A 89 -11.14 -6.64 3.07
N TYR A 90 -11.43 -7.41 4.12
CA TYR A 90 -11.35 -8.87 4.07
C TYR A 90 -12.65 -9.46 3.53
N ALA A 91 -12.73 -9.65 2.22
CA ALA A 91 -13.95 -10.12 1.56
C ALA A 91 -14.07 -11.65 1.58
N PHE A 92 -13.00 -12.38 1.24
CA PHE A 92 -13.02 -13.85 1.22
C PHE A 92 -11.63 -14.44 1.51
N SER A 93 -11.58 -15.35 2.47
CA SER A 93 -10.34 -16.04 2.85
C SER A 93 -10.11 -17.30 2.03
N ILE A 94 -8.85 -17.66 1.76
CA ILE A 94 -8.52 -18.99 1.19
C ILE A 94 -9.08 -20.11 2.08
N GLU A 95 -9.08 -19.91 3.40
CA GLU A 95 -9.66 -20.85 4.37
C GLU A 95 -11.17 -21.06 4.18
N ASN A 96 -11.87 -20.15 3.49
CA ASN A 96 -13.30 -20.28 3.23
C ASN A 96 -13.64 -21.30 2.15
N PHE A 97 -12.67 -21.76 1.35
CA PHE A 97 -12.87 -22.89 0.44
C PHE A 97 -13.16 -24.21 1.16
N LYS A 98 -12.90 -24.30 2.48
CA LYS A 98 -13.27 -25.46 3.32
C LYS A 98 -14.77 -25.54 3.60
N ARG A 99 -15.56 -24.52 3.24
CA ARG A 99 -17.03 -24.53 3.39
C ARG A 99 -17.67 -25.38 2.29
N SER A 100 -18.99 -25.55 2.34
CA SER A 100 -19.70 -26.32 1.33
C SER A 100 -19.58 -25.65 -0.05
N LYS A 101 -19.51 -26.46 -1.12
CA LYS A 101 -19.45 -25.96 -2.50
C LYS A 101 -20.57 -24.97 -2.80
N TYR A 102 -21.78 -25.24 -2.34
CA TYR A 102 -22.92 -24.34 -2.48
C TYR A 102 -22.68 -22.96 -1.85
N GLU A 103 -22.14 -22.91 -0.63
CA GLU A 103 -21.85 -21.64 0.04
C GLU A 103 -20.72 -20.87 -0.66
N VAL A 104 -19.66 -21.57 -1.09
CA VAL A 104 -18.55 -20.97 -1.84
C VAL A 104 -19.06 -20.41 -3.18
N ASP A 105 -19.85 -21.18 -3.93
CA ASP A 105 -20.41 -20.77 -5.21
C ASP A 105 -21.31 -19.53 -5.06
N ALA A 106 -22.13 -19.47 -4.01
CA ALA A 106 -22.98 -18.31 -3.71
C ALA A 106 -22.16 -17.06 -3.33
N LEU A 107 -21.08 -17.21 -2.56
CA LEU A 107 -20.20 -16.09 -2.20
C LEU A 107 -19.44 -15.54 -3.41
N MET A 108 -19.01 -16.42 -4.32
CA MET A 108 -18.36 -16.06 -5.59
C MET A 108 -19.31 -15.27 -6.50
N GLU A 109 -20.54 -15.75 -6.69
CA GLU A 109 -21.56 -15.04 -7.48
C GLU A 109 -21.89 -13.67 -6.88
N MET A 110 -22.02 -13.61 -5.56
CA MET A 110 -22.23 -12.34 -4.86
C MET A 110 -21.05 -11.38 -5.07
N ALA A 111 -19.81 -11.86 -4.95
CA ALA A 111 -18.62 -11.04 -5.17
C ALA A 111 -18.61 -10.44 -6.59
N LYS A 112 -18.91 -11.25 -7.61
CA LYS A 112 -19.06 -10.80 -9.01
C LYS A 112 -20.07 -9.67 -9.14
N VAL A 113 -21.30 -9.86 -8.63
CA VAL A 113 -22.36 -8.84 -8.70
C VAL A 113 -21.94 -7.55 -7.99
N LYS A 114 -21.35 -7.66 -6.80
CA LYS A 114 -20.98 -6.51 -5.97
C LYS A 114 -19.76 -5.74 -6.49
N LEU A 115 -18.77 -6.43 -7.07
CA LEU A 115 -17.63 -5.78 -7.73
C LEU A 115 -18.07 -4.93 -8.92
N VAL A 116 -18.95 -5.49 -9.76
CA VAL A 116 -19.53 -4.75 -10.90
C VAL A 116 -20.34 -3.55 -10.40
N GLN A 117 -21.12 -3.72 -9.32
CA GLN A 117 -21.88 -2.61 -8.72
C GLN A 117 -20.98 -1.51 -8.16
N LEU A 118 -19.84 -1.83 -7.53
CA LEU A 118 -18.92 -0.81 -6.99
C LEU A 118 -18.19 -0.02 -8.07
N ALA A 119 -17.91 -0.66 -9.21
CA ALA A 119 -17.07 -0.10 -10.26
C ALA A 119 -17.84 0.68 -11.34
N GLN A 120 -19.17 0.69 -11.30
CA GLN A 120 -19.99 1.45 -12.25
C GLN A 120 -19.78 2.98 -12.12
N HIS A 121 -19.90 3.70 -13.24
CA HIS A 121 -19.60 5.14 -13.31
C HIS A 121 -20.67 5.98 -12.59
N GLY A 122 -20.26 7.02 -11.85
CA GLY A 122 -21.15 7.79 -10.99
C GLY A 122 -21.39 7.21 -9.59
N ASP A 123 -20.83 6.03 -9.30
CA ASP A 123 -20.93 5.40 -7.99
C ASP A 123 -19.93 5.95 -6.97
N LEU A 124 -19.96 5.35 -5.78
CA LEU A 124 -19.16 5.72 -4.61
C LEU A 124 -17.68 5.94 -4.93
N LEU A 125 -17.06 5.04 -5.70
CA LEU A 125 -15.62 5.06 -5.94
C LEU A 125 -15.20 6.21 -6.86
N ASP A 126 -15.98 6.47 -7.91
CA ASP A 126 -15.76 7.58 -8.83
C ASP A 126 -15.89 8.94 -8.10
N ARG A 127 -16.94 9.08 -7.26
CA ARG A 127 -17.18 10.31 -6.48
C ARG A 127 -16.03 10.68 -5.53
N TYR A 128 -15.29 9.69 -5.03
CA TYR A 128 -14.19 9.90 -4.07
C TYR A 128 -12.80 9.64 -4.66
N GLY A 129 -12.73 9.42 -5.98
CA GLY A 129 -11.47 9.18 -6.68
C GLY A 129 -10.72 7.93 -6.23
N ALA A 130 -11.45 6.87 -5.88
CA ALA A 130 -10.90 5.60 -5.42
C ALA A 130 -10.81 4.56 -6.55
N SER A 131 -9.63 3.96 -6.68
CA SER A 131 -9.35 2.82 -7.56
C SER A 131 -9.60 1.49 -6.84
N VAL A 132 -10.16 0.48 -7.52
CA VAL A 132 -10.31 -0.87 -6.98
C VAL A 132 -9.06 -1.68 -7.28
N ARG A 133 -8.56 -2.40 -6.28
CA ARG A 133 -7.53 -3.42 -6.43
C ARG A 133 -8.02 -4.70 -5.75
N VAL A 134 -7.83 -5.85 -6.39
CA VAL A 134 -8.19 -7.14 -5.80
C VAL A 134 -6.92 -7.89 -5.46
N LEU A 135 -6.72 -8.15 -4.16
CA LEU A 135 -5.50 -8.73 -3.61
C LEU A 135 -5.78 -10.19 -3.24
N GLY A 136 -5.05 -11.15 -3.82
CA GLY A 136 -5.24 -12.55 -3.51
C GLY A 136 -4.92 -13.52 -4.66
N GLN A 137 -5.24 -14.79 -4.43
CA GLN A 137 -4.94 -15.89 -5.33
C GLN A 137 -5.94 -15.99 -6.47
N ARG A 138 -5.57 -15.37 -7.61
CA ARG A 138 -6.40 -15.33 -8.82
C ARG A 138 -6.70 -16.71 -9.40
N ASN A 139 -5.78 -17.66 -9.28
CA ASN A 139 -5.96 -19.05 -9.74
C ASN A 139 -7.05 -19.85 -8.99
N LEU A 140 -7.50 -19.36 -7.83
CA LEU A 140 -8.59 -19.99 -7.06
C LEU A 140 -9.97 -19.39 -7.40
N VAL A 141 -10.02 -18.36 -8.23
CA VAL A 141 -11.24 -17.66 -8.62
C VAL A 141 -11.79 -18.27 -9.90
N LYS A 142 -13.12 -18.34 -10.01
CA LYS A 142 -13.78 -18.77 -11.25
C LYS A 142 -13.56 -17.76 -12.36
N ASP A 143 -13.44 -18.23 -13.60
CA ASP A 143 -13.17 -17.40 -14.77
C ASP A 143 -14.15 -16.24 -14.95
N ASP A 144 -15.45 -16.47 -14.70
CA ASP A 144 -16.49 -15.46 -14.83
C ASP A 144 -16.44 -14.38 -13.73
N VAL A 145 -15.88 -14.72 -12.56
CA VAL A 145 -15.61 -13.77 -11.48
C VAL A 145 -14.30 -13.01 -11.74
N LEU A 146 -13.28 -13.68 -12.32
CA LEU A 146 -12.03 -13.02 -12.75
C LEU A 146 -12.31 -11.94 -13.80
N GLU A 147 -13.17 -12.20 -14.78
CA GLU A 147 -13.58 -11.19 -15.76
C GLU A 147 -14.21 -9.96 -15.10
N ALA A 148 -15.07 -10.17 -14.09
CA ALA A 148 -15.68 -9.08 -13.33
C ALA A 148 -14.66 -8.29 -12.50
N ILE A 149 -13.68 -8.97 -11.90
CA ILE A 149 -12.56 -8.35 -11.19
C ILE A 149 -11.76 -7.46 -12.15
N ASP A 150 -11.32 -8.00 -13.28
CA ASP A 150 -10.48 -7.28 -14.24
C ASP A 150 -11.20 -6.07 -14.82
N ARG A 151 -12.50 -6.22 -15.11
CA ARG A 151 -13.34 -5.10 -15.51
C ARG A 151 -13.42 -4.02 -14.42
N ALA A 152 -13.63 -4.40 -13.16
CA ALA A 152 -13.75 -3.44 -12.06
C ALA A 152 -12.45 -2.66 -11.81
N VAL A 153 -11.30 -3.35 -11.85
CA VAL A 153 -9.98 -2.74 -11.72
C VAL A 153 -9.72 -1.77 -12.88
N GLU A 154 -9.97 -2.20 -14.12
CA GLU A 154 -9.75 -1.38 -15.32
C GLU A 154 -10.65 -0.14 -15.34
N MET A 155 -11.92 -0.26 -14.94
CA MET A 155 -12.86 0.86 -14.90
C MET A 155 -12.48 1.94 -13.90
N THR A 156 -11.73 1.59 -12.85
CA THR A 156 -11.45 2.49 -11.71
C THR A 156 -9.99 2.92 -11.61
N LYS A 157 -9.11 2.43 -12.49
CA LYS A 157 -7.65 2.68 -12.43
C LYS A 157 -7.24 4.16 -12.48
N ASN A 158 -8.08 5.02 -13.06
CA ASN A 158 -7.81 6.44 -13.27
C ASN A 158 -8.65 7.35 -12.35
N ASN A 159 -9.36 6.79 -11.36
CA ASN A 159 -10.29 7.57 -10.53
C ASN A 159 -9.57 8.60 -9.65
N GLY A 160 -8.33 8.35 -9.23
CA GLY A 160 -7.55 9.27 -8.41
C GLY A 160 -6.55 8.55 -7.50
N ASP A 161 -6.17 9.24 -6.42
CA ASP A 161 -5.10 8.81 -5.50
C ASP A 161 -5.59 7.92 -4.35
N CYS A 162 -6.89 7.65 -4.26
CA CYS A 162 -7.43 6.76 -3.23
C CYS A 162 -7.52 5.32 -3.76
N ALA A 163 -7.55 4.34 -2.86
CA ALA A 163 -7.72 2.95 -3.25
C ALA A 163 -8.56 2.13 -2.28
N LEU A 164 -9.35 1.23 -2.86
CA LEU A 164 -10.04 0.14 -2.19
C LEU A 164 -9.36 -1.18 -2.54
N ASN A 165 -8.65 -1.74 -1.57
CA ASN A 165 -8.05 -3.06 -1.66
C ASN A 165 -9.06 -4.12 -1.17
N ILE A 166 -9.44 -5.04 -2.05
CA ILE A 166 -10.38 -6.11 -1.74
C ILE A 166 -9.61 -7.43 -1.67
N CYS A 167 -9.45 -7.97 -0.46
CA CYS A 167 -8.73 -9.22 -0.24
C CYS A 167 -9.63 -10.43 -0.60
N PHE A 168 -9.36 -11.07 -1.76
CA PHE A 168 -10.21 -12.08 -2.36
C PHE A 168 -9.49 -12.93 -3.44
N PRO A 169 -9.40 -14.26 -3.29
CA PRO A 169 -9.25 -15.04 -2.06
C PRO A 169 -7.89 -14.79 -1.44
N TYR A 170 -7.84 -14.49 -0.14
CA TYR A 170 -6.62 -14.02 0.50
C TYR A 170 -6.33 -14.70 1.84
N THR A 171 -5.06 -14.94 2.15
CA THR A 171 -4.53 -15.09 3.51
C THR A 171 -3.15 -14.45 3.58
N SER A 172 -2.76 -13.92 4.74
CA SER A 172 -1.49 -13.20 4.87
C SER A 172 -0.28 -14.11 4.72
N ARG A 173 -0.33 -15.34 5.26
CA ARG A 173 0.74 -16.32 5.05
C ARG A 173 0.95 -16.68 3.58
N ASP A 174 -0.12 -16.74 2.81
CA ASP A 174 -0.05 -17.01 1.38
C ASP A 174 0.52 -15.83 0.58
N GLU A 175 0.13 -14.59 0.94
CA GLU A 175 0.74 -13.37 0.42
C GLU A 175 2.26 -13.33 0.70
N ILE A 176 2.67 -13.56 1.95
CA ILE A 176 4.09 -13.58 2.34
C ILE A 176 4.84 -14.66 1.56
N THR A 177 4.24 -15.86 1.43
CA THR A 177 4.84 -16.95 0.65
C THR A 177 5.00 -16.57 -0.82
N THR A 178 4.02 -15.86 -1.39
CA THR A 178 4.06 -15.37 -2.76
C THR A 178 5.16 -14.33 -2.94
N ALA A 179 5.26 -13.35 -2.03
CA ALA A 179 6.31 -12.33 -2.06
C ALA A 179 7.72 -12.93 -1.98
N ILE A 180 7.93 -13.94 -1.10
CA ILE A 180 9.21 -14.66 -1.01
C ILE A 180 9.50 -15.39 -2.32
N LYS A 181 8.53 -16.12 -2.89
CA LYS A 181 8.72 -16.83 -4.17
C LYS A 181 9.05 -15.87 -5.31
N THR A 182 8.34 -14.75 -5.41
CA THR A 182 8.59 -13.71 -6.42
C THR A 182 9.99 -13.11 -6.23
N THR A 183 10.41 -12.85 -5.00
CA THR A 183 11.77 -12.37 -4.70
C THR A 183 12.82 -13.37 -5.17
N VAL A 184 12.66 -14.66 -4.83
CA VAL A 184 13.57 -15.72 -5.28
C VAL A 184 13.60 -15.82 -6.80
N GLU A 185 12.44 -15.74 -7.47
CA GLU A 185 12.35 -15.78 -8.93
C GLU A 185 13.07 -14.59 -9.58
N ASN A 186 12.92 -13.38 -9.01
CA ASN A 186 13.60 -12.18 -9.49
C ASN A 186 15.12 -12.28 -9.33
N TYR A 187 15.60 -12.81 -8.21
CA TYR A 187 17.04 -13.04 -7.97
C TYR A 187 17.61 -14.22 -8.76
N SER A 188 16.74 -15.11 -9.25
CA SER A 188 17.13 -16.25 -10.11
C SER A 188 17.18 -15.88 -11.59
N LYS A 189 16.87 -14.63 -11.97
CA LYS A 189 16.95 -14.14 -13.34
C LYS A 189 18.23 -13.30 -13.53
N PRO A 190 18.97 -13.49 -14.63
CA PRO A 190 20.12 -12.66 -14.93
C PRO A 190 19.69 -11.20 -15.16
N THR A 191 20.36 -10.27 -14.51
CA THR A 191 20.23 -8.84 -14.81
C THR A 191 21.14 -8.50 -15.97
N TYR A 192 20.56 -8.01 -17.06
CA TYR A 192 21.33 -7.46 -18.18
C TYR A 192 21.59 -5.99 -17.91
N THR A 193 22.79 -5.66 -17.44
CA THR A 193 23.27 -4.28 -17.52
C THR A 193 23.39 -3.91 -18.98
N GLN A 194 22.47 -3.08 -19.49
CA GLN A 194 22.72 -2.37 -20.74
C GLN A 194 23.94 -1.49 -20.53
N GLN A 195 25.11 -1.92 -21.00
CA GLN A 195 26.23 -1.02 -21.18
C GLN A 195 25.75 0.08 -22.13
N ARG A 196 25.50 1.28 -21.60
CA ARG A 196 25.33 2.45 -22.47
C ARG A 196 26.60 2.51 -23.31
N PRO A 197 26.51 2.51 -24.66
CA PRO A 197 27.69 2.46 -25.51
C PRO A 197 28.63 3.59 -25.11
N PHE A 198 29.89 3.23 -24.89
CA PHE A 198 30.94 4.13 -24.45
C PHE A 198 31.08 5.29 -25.46
N SER A 199 30.55 6.46 -25.13
CA SER A 199 30.66 7.64 -25.98
C SER A 199 32.05 8.25 -25.81
N GLN A 200 32.94 8.01 -26.79
CA GLN A 200 34.23 8.70 -26.89
C GLN A 200 34.06 10.24 -26.85
N THR A 201 32.94 10.75 -27.37
CA THR A 201 32.59 12.17 -27.36
C THR A 201 32.60 12.77 -25.95
N ARG A 202 32.19 12.00 -24.94
CA ARG A 202 32.14 12.46 -23.54
C ARG A 202 33.53 12.61 -22.92
N ILE A 203 34.50 11.79 -23.35
CA ILE A 203 35.91 11.90 -22.96
C ILE A 203 36.55 13.08 -23.65
N THR A 204 36.32 13.26 -24.96
CA THR A 204 36.82 14.40 -25.71
C THR A 204 36.26 15.72 -25.16
N GLN A 205 35.01 15.73 -24.72
CA GLN A 205 34.36 16.90 -24.11
C GLN A 205 34.90 17.17 -22.69
N LYS A 206 35.18 16.14 -21.88
CA LYS A 206 35.87 16.28 -20.58
C LYS A 206 37.31 16.78 -20.74
N LEU A 207 38.06 16.24 -21.71
CA LEU A 207 39.44 16.66 -22.00
C LEU A 207 39.49 18.10 -22.53
N LYS A 208 38.59 18.48 -23.45
CA LYS A 208 38.47 19.87 -23.92
C LYS A 208 38.09 20.82 -22.78
N SER A 209 37.18 20.43 -21.89
CA SER A 209 36.82 21.27 -20.73
C SER A 209 37.97 21.46 -19.72
N ARG A 210 38.93 20.52 -19.66
CA ARG A 210 40.12 20.63 -18.81
C ARG A 210 41.18 21.58 -19.37
N ASN A 211 41.29 21.69 -20.70
CA ASN A 211 42.20 22.63 -21.37
C ASN A 211 41.68 24.07 -21.45
N VAL A 212 40.39 24.32 -21.18
CA VAL A 212 39.80 25.67 -21.22
C VAL A 212 39.98 26.43 -19.88
N ASN A 213 40.29 25.73 -18.79
CA ASN A 213 40.49 26.34 -17.46
C ASN A 213 41.94 26.81 -17.19
N SER A 214 42.86 26.77 -18.15
CA SER A 214 44.27 27.15 -17.94
C SER A 214 44.67 28.53 -18.45
N VAL A 215 43.71 29.39 -18.86
CA VAL A 215 44.03 30.75 -19.33
C VAL A 215 43.29 31.80 -18.50
N SER A 216 43.87 32.21 -17.38
CA SER A 216 43.73 33.57 -16.86
C SER A 216 44.87 33.98 -15.89
N ASN A 217 45.76 34.78 -16.49
CA ASN A 217 46.54 35.90 -15.97
C ASN A 217 47.86 35.76 -15.14
N PRO A 218 48.80 36.71 -15.33
CA PRO A 218 50.22 36.56 -15.05
C PRO A 218 50.72 37.43 -13.88
N THR A 219 51.80 37.01 -13.21
CA THR A 219 52.68 37.95 -12.49
C THR A 219 54.11 37.42 -12.36
N ILE A 220 55.04 38.37 -12.44
CA ILE A 220 56.49 38.30 -12.61
C ILE A 220 57.19 38.09 -11.25
N ARG A 221 58.23 37.22 -11.17
CA ARG A 221 59.60 37.53 -10.68
C ARG A 221 60.45 36.28 -10.35
N GLU A 222 61.59 36.20 -11.05
CA GLU A 222 62.98 35.91 -10.63
C GLU A 222 63.39 34.77 -9.67
N SER A 223 64.40 34.03 -10.16
CA SER A 223 65.66 33.56 -9.51
C SER A 223 65.88 32.05 -9.29
N SER A 224 66.86 31.53 -10.04
CA SER A 224 67.66 30.29 -9.84
C SER A 224 68.72 30.52 -8.72
N PRO A 225 69.53 29.55 -8.20
CA PRO A 225 69.92 28.23 -8.79
C PRO A 225 70.05 27.00 -7.84
N THR A 226 70.37 25.87 -8.50
CA THR A 226 70.87 24.48 -8.19
C THR A 226 71.81 24.26 -6.97
N PRO A 227 72.43 23.06 -6.71
CA PRO A 227 72.19 21.63 -7.08
C PRO A 227 72.47 20.60 -5.92
N SER A 228 72.26 19.29 -6.14
CA SER A 228 73.27 18.24 -5.80
C SER A 228 72.85 16.78 -6.14
N ASN A 229 73.67 16.11 -6.98
CA ASN A 229 74.28 14.77 -6.87
C ASN A 229 73.40 13.53 -6.49
N ARG A 230 73.53 12.32 -7.08
CA ARG A 230 74.66 11.65 -7.76
C ARG A 230 74.21 10.28 -8.38
N SER A 231 74.71 9.98 -9.59
CA SER A 231 75.21 8.68 -10.15
C SER A 231 74.36 7.38 -10.23
N GLU A 232 73.85 7.06 -11.45
CA GLU A 232 74.04 5.89 -12.39
C GLU A 232 74.52 4.49 -11.93
N PRO A 233 74.48 3.42 -12.78
CA PRO A 233 73.71 3.08 -14.02
C PRO A 233 72.99 1.68 -13.86
N ASP A 234 72.27 1.02 -14.78
CA ASP A 234 72.62 0.62 -16.14
C ASP A 234 71.49 -0.18 -16.84
N GLU A 235 71.64 -0.29 -18.16
CA GLU A 235 71.12 -1.29 -19.11
C GLU A 235 69.73 -1.19 -19.79
N SER A 236 69.87 -1.07 -21.11
CA SER A 236 68.92 -1.07 -22.21
C SER A 236 68.43 -2.45 -22.63
N VAL A 237 67.15 -2.57 -22.99
CA VAL A 237 66.74 -3.44 -24.10
C VAL A 237 65.51 -2.87 -24.81
N SER A 238 65.70 -2.49 -26.07
CA SER A 238 64.61 -2.20 -27.01
C SER A 238 63.97 -3.50 -27.48
N SER A 239 62.64 -3.55 -27.55
CA SER A 239 61.91 -4.41 -28.48
C SER A 239 60.54 -3.79 -28.77
N SER A 240 60.46 -3.14 -29.94
CA SER A 240 59.22 -2.77 -30.58
C SER A 240 58.50 -4.03 -31.08
N THR A 241 57.30 -4.30 -30.60
CA THR A 241 56.41 -5.29 -31.21
C THR A 241 55.11 -4.59 -31.59
N THR A 242 54.94 -4.46 -32.90
CA THR A 242 53.74 -4.01 -33.62
C THR A 242 52.51 -4.80 -33.16
N LEU A 243 51.47 -4.08 -32.71
CA LEU A 243 50.15 -4.65 -32.43
C LEU A 243 49.43 -4.94 -33.76
N ASN A 244 49.09 -6.20 -34.00
CA ASN A 244 48.17 -6.60 -35.07
C ASN A 244 46.77 -5.98 -34.82
N PRO A 245 46.16 -5.28 -35.80
CA PRO A 245 44.80 -4.77 -35.68
C PRO A 245 43.83 -5.74 -36.34
N GLU A 246 43.67 -6.96 -35.82
CA GLU A 246 42.65 -7.89 -36.33
C GLU A 246 42.31 -8.96 -35.29
N SER A 247 41.54 -8.56 -34.29
CA SER A 247 40.65 -9.46 -33.57
C SER A 247 39.32 -8.75 -33.38
N SER A 248 38.39 -9.05 -34.28
CA SER A 248 36.97 -8.80 -34.07
C SER A 248 36.60 -9.37 -32.70
N PRO A 249 35.97 -8.59 -31.79
CA PRO A 249 35.48 -9.18 -30.56
C PRO A 249 34.33 -10.11 -30.93
N THR A 250 34.60 -11.41 -30.92
CA THR A 250 33.56 -12.43 -30.91
C THR A 250 32.77 -12.18 -29.63
N SER A 251 31.63 -11.50 -29.76
CA SER A 251 30.71 -11.23 -28.66
C SER A 251 30.18 -12.57 -28.17
N SER A 252 30.85 -13.13 -27.18
CA SER A 252 30.25 -14.13 -26.31
C SER A 252 28.94 -13.52 -25.79
N PRO A 253 27.81 -14.24 -25.75
CA PRO A 253 26.62 -13.71 -25.10
C PRO A 253 27.02 -13.33 -23.67
N GLU A 254 26.91 -12.05 -23.34
CA GLU A 254 27.28 -11.51 -22.02
C GLU A 254 26.63 -12.40 -20.96
N ALA A 255 27.45 -13.08 -20.16
CA ALA A 255 26.97 -13.90 -19.06
C ALA A 255 26.21 -12.98 -18.11
N GLY A 256 24.89 -13.16 -18.03
CA GLY A 256 24.04 -12.30 -17.21
C GLY A 256 24.46 -12.36 -15.75
N VAL A 257 24.56 -11.19 -15.11
CA VAL A 257 24.95 -11.09 -13.70
C VAL A 257 23.71 -11.35 -12.85
N PHE A 258 23.78 -12.35 -11.97
CA PHE A 258 22.72 -12.64 -11.01
C PHE A 258 22.81 -11.66 -9.83
N PRO A 259 21.68 -11.15 -9.32
CA PRO A 259 21.65 -10.39 -8.07
C PRO A 259 22.19 -11.22 -6.88
N ASP A 260 22.92 -10.57 -5.99
CA ASP A 260 23.47 -11.22 -4.77
C ASP A 260 22.35 -11.45 -3.74
N PRO A 261 22.05 -12.72 -3.35
CA PRO A 261 21.00 -13.04 -2.39
C PRO A 261 21.19 -12.38 -1.01
N GLU A 262 22.42 -12.04 -0.62
CA GLU A 262 22.69 -11.37 0.67
C GLU A 262 22.14 -9.93 0.71
N LEU A 263 21.70 -9.38 -0.43
CA LEU A 263 21.07 -8.07 -0.52
C LEU A 263 19.54 -8.12 -0.30
N ILE A 264 18.94 -9.30 -0.15
CA ILE A 264 17.50 -9.42 0.13
C ILE A 264 17.22 -8.84 1.53
N SER A 265 16.37 -7.82 1.57
CA SER A 265 16.00 -7.11 2.80
C SER A 265 14.50 -7.22 3.08
N VAL A 266 14.06 -6.72 4.26
CA VAL A 266 12.64 -6.59 4.61
C VAL A 266 11.91 -5.73 3.57
N ASP A 267 12.54 -4.66 3.11
CA ASP A 267 11.98 -3.77 2.07
C ASP A 267 11.83 -4.50 0.74
N THR A 268 12.81 -5.32 0.37
CA THR A 268 12.74 -6.16 -0.84
C THR A 268 11.54 -7.12 -0.80
N LEU A 269 11.23 -7.69 0.37
CA LEU A 269 10.05 -8.53 0.53
C LEU A 269 8.76 -7.70 0.50
N ALA A 270 8.76 -6.53 1.15
CA ALA A 270 7.61 -5.63 1.20
C ALA A 270 7.21 -5.10 -0.19
N GLU A 271 8.18 -4.82 -1.06
CA GLU A 271 7.97 -4.44 -2.46
C GLU A 271 7.31 -5.55 -3.30
N ASN A 272 7.39 -6.81 -2.86
CA ASN A 272 6.78 -7.96 -3.53
C ASN A 272 5.46 -8.42 -2.88
N LEU A 273 4.98 -7.77 -1.82
CA LEU A 273 3.64 -8.00 -1.27
C LEU A 273 2.56 -7.40 -2.18
N PHE A 274 1.31 -7.84 -2.03
CA PHE A 274 0.19 -7.32 -2.83
C PHE A 274 -0.13 -5.85 -2.52
N THR A 275 0.32 -5.37 -1.37
CA THR A 275 0.11 -4.01 -0.83
C THR A 275 1.30 -3.10 -1.07
N ALA A 276 2.27 -3.51 -1.90
CA ALA A 276 3.42 -2.69 -2.25
C ALA A 276 2.97 -1.32 -2.79
N GLY A 277 3.58 -0.26 -2.26
CA GLY A 277 3.25 1.14 -2.60
C GLY A 277 2.09 1.75 -1.82
N ASP A 278 1.36 0.97 -1.02
CA ASP A 278 0.37 1.54 -0.08
C ASP A 278 1.06 2.18 1.14
N PRO A 279 0.44 3.20 1.76
CA PRO A 279 0.88 3.68 3.05
C PRO A 279 0.81 2.58 4.13
N PRO A 280 1.64 2.67 5.19
CA PRO A 280 1.58 1.75 6.32
C PRO A 280 0.18 1.62 6.89
N LEU A 281 -0.16 0.43 7.39
CA LEU A 281 -1.48 0.17 7.97
C LEU A 281 -1.60 0.85 9.34
N ASP A 282 -2.44 1.88 9.45
CA ASP A 282 -2.58 2.62 10.71
C ASP A 282 -3.60 1.97 11.66
N LEU A 283 -4.65 1.37 11.10
CA LEU A 283 -5.81 0.91 11.87
C LEU A 283 -6.41 -0.36 11.26
N LEU A 284 -6.51 -1.42 12.07
CA LEU A 284 -7.17 -2.68 11.70
C LEU A 284 -8.39 -2.89 12.61
N ILE A 285 -9.58 -2.86 12.02
CA ILE A 285 -10.84 -3.00 12.74
C ILE A 285 -11.46 -4.36 12.43
N ARG A 286 -11.89 -5.07 13.47
CA ARG A 286 -12.67 -6.29 13.34
C ARG A 286 -13.97 -6.18 14.13
N THR A 287 -15.08 -6.46 13.46
CA THR A 287 -16.41 -6.49 14.07
C THR A 287 -16.72 -7.87 14.69
N SER A 288 -17.88 -7.97 15.35
CA SER A 288 -18.56 -9.15 15.84
C SER A 288 -18.07 -9.79 17.15
N GLY A 289 -17.26 -9.06 17.94
CA GLY A 289 -16.79 -9.47 19.27
C GLY A 289 -15.77 -10.60 19.25
N VAL A 290 -15.10 -10.80 18.11
CA VAL A 290 -14.12 -11.87 17.92
C VAL A 290 -12.71 -11.31 17.95
N ASN A 291 -11.90 -11.75 18.90
CA ASN A 291 -10.56 -11.22 19.15
C ASN A 291 -9.46 -12.08 18.50
N ARG A 292 -9.42 -12.11 17.16
CA ARG A 292 -8.32 -12.73 16.39
C ARG A 292 -8.15 -12.03 15.04
N LEU A 293 -7.00 -12.19 14.38
CA LEU A 293 -6.77 -11.62 13.05
C LEU A 293 -7.28 -12.50 11.90
N SER A 294 -7.40 -13.82 12.11
CA SER A 294 -7.82 -14.78 11.07
C SER A 294 -6.93 -14.76 9.81
N ASP A 295 -5.61 -14.67 9.99
CA ASP A 295 -4.62 -14.68 8.89
C ASP A 295 -4.85 -13.53 7.89
N PHE A 296 -5.07 -12.32 8.42
CA PHE A 296 -5.35 -11.10 7.66
C PHE A 296 -4.30 -10.04 7.95
N MET A 297 -3.65 -9.51 6.90
CA MET A 297 -2.73 -8.37 6.96
C MET A 297 -1.62 -8.52 8.02
N LEU A 298 -1.11 -9.72 8.28
CA LEU A 298 -0.18 -10.00 9.39
C LEU A 298 1.15 -9.26 9.23
N TRP A 299 1.67 -9.17 8.01
CA TRP A 299 2.88 -8.38 7.73
C TRP A 299 2.60 -6.90 7.91
N GLN A 300 1.49 -6.41 7.37
CA GLN A 300 1.16 -5.00 7.36
C GLN A 300 0.79 -4.48 8.76
N CYS A 301 0.20 -5.32 9.61
CA CYS A 301 -0.26 -4.93 10.93
C CYS A 301 0.77 -5.16 12.06
N HIS A 302 2.00 -5.55 11.74
CA HIS A 302 2.98 -5.98 12.75
C HIS A 302 3.58 -4.83 13.58
N GLU A 303 3.70 -3.65 12.97
CA GLU A 303 4.33 -2.46 13.55
C GLU A 303 3.40 -1.26 13.42
N ASP A 304 3.29 -0.49 14.50
CA ASP A 304 2.58 0.80 14.58
C ASP A 304 1.09 0.81 14.16
N THR A 305 0.49 -0.36 13.92
CA THR A 305 -0.94 -0.51 13.66
C THR A 305 -1.76 -0.60 14.95
N GLU A 306 -2.82 0.19 15.04
CA GLU A 306 -3.82 0.03 16.08
C GLU A 306 -4.83 -1.07 15.69
N ILE A 307 -4.97 -2.09 16.54
CA ILE A 307 -5.91 -3.20 16.31
C ILE A 307 -7.12 -3.04 17.23
N VAL A 308 -8.30 -2.92 16.64
CA VAL A 308 -9.55 -2.63 17.36
C VAL A 308 -10.56 -3.74 17.11
N PHE A 309 -11.06 -4.34 18.20
CA PHE A 309 -12.13 -5.33 18.17
C PHE A 309 -13.43 -4.70 18.68
N LEU A 310 -14.49 -4.79 17.87
CA LEU A 310 -15.80 -4.24 18.17
C LEU A 310 -16.83 -5.36 18.31
N ASP A 311 -17.72 -5.25 19.31
CA ASP A 311 -18.75 -6.25 19.57
C ASP A 311 -19.90 -6.23 18.56
N CYS A 312 -20.16 -5.09 17.91
CA CYS A 312 -21.24 -4.93 16.93
C CYS A 312 -21.04 -5.85 15.71
N LEU A 313 -22.14 -6.32 15.11
CA LEU A 313 -22.06 -7.10 13.88
C LEU A 313 -21.80 -6.18 12.68
N TRP A 314 -21.12 -6.67 11.63
CA TRP A 314 -20.76 -5.82 10.48
C TRP A 314 -21.94 -5.04 9.85
N PRO A 315 -23.12 -5.63 9.61
CA PRO A 315 -24.25 -4.86 9.06
C PRO A 315 -24.75 -3.72 9.96
N GLU A 316 -24.45 -3.78 11.26
CA GLU A 316 -24.82 -2.77 12.26
C GLU A 316 -23.75 -1.67 12.41
N PHE A 317 -22.56 -1.88 11.83
CA PHE A 317 -21.44 -0.95 11.94
C PHE A 317 -21.69 0.27 11.04
N ASP A 318 -21.74 1.45 11.67
CA ASP A 318 -21.93 2.74 11.01
C ASP A 318 -20.99 3.82 11.58
N LEU A 319 -21.23 5.07 11.19
CA LEU A 319 -20.44 6.23 11.64
C LEU A 319 -20.38 6.34 13.18
N TRP A 320 -21.45 6.01 13.90
CA TRP A 320 -21.52 6.18 15.34
C TRP A 320 -20.66 5.18 16.11
N GLN A 321 -20.47 3.97 15.57
CA GLN A 321 -19.49 3.03 16.13
C GLN A 321 -18.07 3.33 15.64
N PHE A 322 -17.91 3.90 14.43
CA PHE A 322 -16.59 4.20 13.89
C PHE A 322 -15.98 5.49 14.47
N LEU A 323 -16.80 6.50 14.77
CA LEU A 323 -16.36 7.81 15.27
C LEU A 323 -15.54 7.70 16.57
N PRO A 324 -15.95 6.95 17.61
CA PRO A 324 -15.14 6.77 18.81
C PRO A 324 -13.78 6.15 18.52
N VAL A 325 -13.71 5.20 17.57
CA VAL A 325 -12.46 4.54 17.16
C VAL A 325 -11.51 5.55 16.53
N LEU A 326 -12.01 6.37 15.61
CA LEU A 326 -11.20 7.40 14.96
C LEU A 326 -10.71 8.46 15.96
N VAL A 327 -11.58 8.90 16.87
CA VAL A 327 -11.22 9.89 17.90
C VAL A 327 -10.19 9.31 18.87
N GLU A 328 -10.31 8.06 19.27
CA GLU A 328 -9.33 7.38 20.13
C GLU A 328 -7.97 7.26 19.44
N TRP A 329 -7.96 6.85 18.17
CA TRP A 329 -6.74 6.80 17.35
C TRP A 329 -6.09 8.19 17.24
N GLN A 330 -6.87 9.23 16.93
CA GLN A 330 -6.39 10.62 16.86
C GLN A 330 -5.74 11.08 18.16
N TRP A 331 -6.37 10.76 19.29
CA TRP A 331 -5.85 11.09 20.60
C TRP A 331 -4.50 10.40 20.85
N LYS A 332 -4.38 9.12 20.53
CA LYS A 332 -3.13 8.35 20.68
C LYS A 332 -2.01 8.92 19.84
N GLN A 333 -2.27 9.26 18.56
CA GLN A 333 -1.26 9.84 17.68
C GLN A 333 -0.71 11.16 18.23
N LYS A 334 -1.60 12.04 18.72
CA LYS A 334 -1.18 13.28 19.37
C LYS A 334 -0.22 13.05 20.55
N HIS A 335 -0.48 12.03 21.37
CA HIS A 335 0.40 11.71 22.51
C HIS A 335 1.74 11.13 22.09
N VAL A 336 1.78 10.37 20.99
CA VAL A 336 3.03 9.86 20.40
C VAL A 336 3.88 11.02 19.89
N GLU A 337 3.27 11.95 19.16
CA GLU A 337 3.94 13.16 18.66
C GLU A 337 4.50 14.02 19.81
N GLU A 338 3.72 14.26 20.87
CA GLU A 338 4.16 15.03 22.04
C GLU A 338 5.34 14.36 22.76
N LYS A 339 5.32 13.03 22.91
CA LYS A 339 6.44 12.27 23.50
C LYS A 339 7.70 12.34 22.63
N ALA A 340 7.55 12.25 21.31
CA ALA A 340 8.68 12.36 20.38
C ALA A 340 9.34 13.76 20.46
N GLN A 341 8.54 14.83 20.50
CA GLN A 341 9.03 16.20 20.66
C GLN A 341 9.70 16.43 22.02
N GLY A 342 9.13 15.89 23.10
CA GLY A 342 9.71 15.97 24.46
C GLY A 342 11.05 15.24 24.58
N ASN A 343 11.20 14.08 23.93
CA ASN A 343 12.46 13.33 23.91
C ASN A 343 13.53 13.97 23.03
N GLY A 344 13.16 14.53 21.87
CA GLY A 344 14.08 15.29 21.01
C GLY A 344 14.68 16.51 21.71
N THR A 345 13.87 17.22 22.51
CA THR A 345 14.31 18.38 23.30
C THR A 345 15.26 18.00 24.46
N LYS A 346 15.10 16.80 25.03
CA LYS A 346 16.04 16.28 26.04
C LYS A 346 17.36 15.81 25.41
N ALA A 347 17.30 15.16 24.25
CA ALA A 347 18.51 14.69 23.55
C ALA A 347 19.39 15.84 23.02
N SER A 348 18.78 16.95 22.57
CA SER A 348 19.52 18.16 22.18
C SER A 348 20.20 18.84 23.36
N ASN A 349 19.54 18.92 24.52
CA ASN A 349 20.11 19.50 25.75
C ASN A 349 21.24 18.65 26.37
N ILE A 350 21.29 17.35 26.10
CA ILE A 350 22.37 16.47 26.55
C ILE A 350 23.60 16.58 25.63
N ARG A 351 23.41 16.87 24.33
CA ARG A 351 24.52 17.07 23.38
C ARG A 351 25.17 18.46 23.46
N SER A 352 24.54 19.41 24.15
CA SER A 352 25.04 20.79 24.36
C SER A 352 25.73 21.00 25.70
N ARG A 353 25.98 19.95 26.47
CA ARG A 353 26.81 19.94 27.69
C ARG A 353 27.98 19.00 27.47
#